data_AF-S7PVU0-F1
#
_entry.id   AF-S7PVU0-F1
#
_cell.length_a   1.000
_cell.length_b   1.000
_cell.length_c   1.000
_cell.angle_alpha   90.00
_cell.angle_beta   90.00
_cell.angle_gamma   90.00
#
_symmetry.space_group_name_H-M   'P 1'
#
loop_
_entity.id
_entity.type
_entity.pdbx_description
1 polymer ?
#
loop_
_entity_poly.entity_id
_entity_poly.type
_entity_poly.pdbx_seq_one_letter_code
_entity_poly.pdbx_strand_id
1 'polypeptide(L)'
;MLLANKVPAAARAGAMAPCEVTVPAQNTGLGPEKTSFFQALGITTKISRGTIEILSDVQLIKTGDKVGASEAHLLNMLNISPFSFGLIIQQVFDNGSIYNPEALDITEESLHCRFLEGVTMLTAYAFRLVTQLLCQYPILSSMIQANSGFVCGD
;
A
#
# COMPACT_ATOMS: atom_id res chain seq x y z
N MET A 1 2.63 12.11 9.44
CA MET A 1 4.06 12.53 9.54
C MET A 1 4.97 11.44 10.10
N LEU A 2 4.61 10.70 11.17
CA LEU A 2 5.48 9.67 11.77
C LEU A 2 5.70 8.43 10.88
N LEU A 3 4.65 7.91 10.24
CA LEU A 3 4.72 6.72 9.37
C LEU A 3 5.40 7.00 8.01
N ALA A 4 5.52 8.27 7.62
CA ALA A 4 6.09 8.68 6.34
C ALA A 4 7.63 8.69 6.35
N ASN A 5 8.24 8.85 7.53
CA ASN A 5 9.69 8.83 7.68
C ASN A 5 10.18 7.40 7.91
N LYS A 6 10.34 6.65 6.82
CA LYS A 6 11.00 5.35 6.83
C LYS A 6 12.40 5.48 6.23
N VAL A 7 13.40 4.95 6.92
CA VAL A 7 14.79 4.98 6.47
C VAL A 7 15.13 3.63 5.84
N PRO A 8 15.69 3.62 4.63
CA PRO A 8 16.13 2.37 4.01
C PRO A 8 17.31 1.79 4.80
N ALA A 9 17.31 0.48 4.95
CA ALA A 9 18.27 -0.23 5.75
C ALA A 9 18.65 -1.58 5.13
N ALA A 10 19.90 -1.95 5.35
CA ALA A 10 20.43 -3.21 4.89
C ALA A 10 19.87 -4.40 5.68
N ALA A 11 19.73 -5.53 4.98
CA ALA A 11 19.39 -6.79 5.61
C ALA A 11 20.48 -7.20 6.61
N ARG A 12 20.09 -7.54 7.83
CA ARG A 12 21.00 -8.06 8.87
C ARG A 12 21.00 -9.58 8.84
N ALA A 13 22.18 -10.18 8.95
CA ALA A 13 22.33 -11.63 9.06
C ALA A 13 21.56 -12.17 10.27
N GLY A 14 20.81 -13.25 10.08
CA GLY A 14 20.03 -13.91 11.13
C GLY A 14 18.68 -13.26 11.47
N ALA A 15 18.34 -12.11 10.88
CA ALA A 15 17.01 -11.54 10.99
C ALA A 15 16.01 -12.33 10.12
N MET A 16 14.73 -12.31 10.50
CA MET A 16 13.65 -12.82 9.64
C MET A 16 13.30 -11.76 8.60
N ALA A 17 13.15 -12.17 7.34
CA ALA A 17 12.82 -11.26 6.25
C ALA A 17 11.34 -10.85 6.28
N PRO A 18 11.02 -9.55 6.44
CA PRO A 18 9.64 -9.07 6.41
C PRO A 18 9.04 -9.03 5.00
N CYS A 19 9.88 -8.86 3.98
CA CYS A 19 9.52 -8.78 2.57
C CYS A 19 10.45 -9.68 1.75
N GLU A 20 9.97 -10.11 0.59
CA GLU A 20 10.77 -10.83 -0.40
C GLU A 20 11.83 -9.91 -1.03
N VAL A 21 13.03 -10.45 -1.29
CA VAL A 21 14.15 -9.69 -1.84
C VAL A 21 14.63 -10.33 -3.14
N THR A 22 14.51 -9.56 -4.23
CA THR A 22 15.00 -9.92 -5.56
C THR A 22 16.16 -9.01 -5.94
N VAL A 23 17.24 -9.59 -6.47
CA VAL A 23 18.36 -8.81 -7.04
C VAL A 23 18.16 -8.73 -8.55
N PRO A 24 18.08 -7.51 -9.13
CA PRO A 24 17.92 -7.35 -10.57
C PRO A 24 19.23 -7.62 -11.32
N ALA A 25 19.10 -7.99 -12.59
CA ALA A 25 20.21 -8.12 -13.53
C ALA A 25 20.87 -6.75 -13.75
N GLN A 26 22.09 -6.60 -13.21
CA GLN A 26 22.84 -5.35 -13.25
C GLN A 26 24.35 -5.64 -13.21
N ASN A 27 25.15 -4.72 -13.75
CA ASN A 27 26.59 -4.75 -13.56
C ASN A 27 26.93 -4.30 -12.12
N THR A 28 27.61 -5.16 -11.38
CA THR A 28 27.93 -4.96 -9.96
C THR A 28 29.15 -4.05 -9.74
N GLY A 29 29.97 -3.80 -10.77
CA GLY A 29 31.20 -3.02 -10.65
C GLY A 29 32.30 -3.68 -9.79
N LEU A 30 32.06 -4.90 -9.29
CA LEU A 30 33.02 -5.67 -8.51
C LEU A 30 34.01 -6.39 -9.44
N GLY A 31 35.26 -6.48 -8.99
CA GLY A 31 36.31 -7.22 -9.69
C GLY A 31 36.10 -8.74 -9.66
N PRO A 32 36.78 -9.49 -10.55
CA PRO A 32 36.54 -10.92 -10.76
C PRO A 32 36.94 -11.82 -9.58
N GLU A 33 37.73 -11.30 -8.63
CA GLU A 33 38.17 -12.03 -7.43
C GLU A 33 37.00 -12.56 -6.58
N LYS A 34 35.87 -11.85 -6.58
CA LYS A 34 34.70 -12.19 -5.75
C LYS A 34 33.65 -13.04 -6.47
N THR A 35 33.94 -13.57 -7.66
CA THR A 35 32.98 -14.37 -8.45
C THR A 35 32.53 -15.66 -7.76
N SER A 36 33.38 -16.27 -6.95
CA SER A 36 33.05 -17.49 -6.19
C SER A 36 31.90 -17.31 -5.21
N PHE A 37 31.72 -16.10 -4.65
CA PHE A 37 30.61 -15.79 -3.74
C PHE A 37 29.25 -15.81 -4.44
N PHE A 38 29.17 -15.29 -5.67
CA PHE A 38 27.93 -15.28 -6.45
C PHE A 38 27.54 -16.70 -6.89
N GLN A 39 28.52 -17.52 -7.24
CA GLN A 39 28.31 -18.92 -7.60
C GLN A 39 27.82 -19.76 -6.42
N ALA A 40 28.38 -19.54 -5.21
CA ALA A 40 27.95 -20.23 -4.00
C ALA A 40 26.48 -19.92 -3.61
N LEU A 41 25.97 -18.76 -4.01
CA LEU A 41 24.59 -18.33 -3.79
C LEU A 41 23.64 -18.71 -4.94
N GLY A 42 24.12 -19.44 -5.95
CA GLY A 42 23.31 -19.86 -7.09
C GLY A 42 22.97 -18.75 -8.09
N ILE A 43 23.67 -17.62 -8.05
CA ILE A 43 23.46 -16.49 -8.97
C ILE A 43 24.32 -16.70 -10.22
N THR A 44 23.69 -16.69 -11.40
CA THR A 44 24.37 -16.80 -12.69
C THR A 44 24.99 -15.46 -13.10
N THR A 45 26.32 -15.38 -13.00
CA THR A 45 27.07 -14.16 -13.34
C THR A 45 28.05 -14.39 -14.49
N LYS A 46 28.26 -13.37 -15.32
CA LYS A 46 29.26 -13.34 -16.39
C LYS A 46 30.27 -12.23 -16.15
N ILE A 47 31.54 -12.46 -16.48
CA ILE A 47 32.56 -11.41 -16.42
C ILE A 47 32.52 -10.64 -17.74
N SER A 48 32.17 -9.35 -17.67
CA SER A 48 32.12 -8.43 -18.80
C SER A 48 33.05 -7.25 -18.51
N ARG A 49 34.00 -6.96 -19.41
CA ARG A 49 34.92 -5.81 -19.32
C ARG A 49 35.67 -5.70 -17.97
N GLY A 50 36.00 -6.84 -17.36
CA GLY A 50 36.72 -6.89 -16.08
C GLY A 50 35.85 -6.70 -14.82
N THR A 51 34.54 -6.56 -14.98
CA THR A 51 33.55 -6.47 -13.88
C THR A 51 32.55 -7.62 -13.92
N ILE A 52 31.96 -7.97 -12.78
CA ILE A 52 30.94 -9.02 -12.67
C ILE A 52 29.55 -8.48 -13.04
N GLU A 53 28.89 -9.11 -14.00
CA GLU A 53 27.54 -8.79 -14.48
C GLU A 53 26.57 -9.91 -14.14
N ILE A 54 25.42 -9.57 -13.55
CA ILE A 54 24.33 -10.51 -13.24
C ILE A 54 23.47 -10.68 -14.49
N LEU A 55 23.24 -11.93 -14.92
CA LEU A 55 22.54 -12.23 -16.19
C LEU A 55 21.01 -12.18 -16.07
N SER A 56 20.48 -12.58 -14.92
CA SER A 56 19.04 -12.72 -14.69
C SER A 56 18.68 -12.34 -13.25
N ASP A 57 17.45 -11.88 -13.07
CA ASP A 57 16.88 -11.58 -11.76
C ASP A 57 16.76 -12.87 -10.94
N VAL A 58 17.27 -12.85 -9.71
CA VAL A 58 17.21 -13.99 -8.79
C VAL A 58 16.60 -13.55 -7.46
N GLN A 59 15.58 -14.28 -7.02
CA GLN A 59 15.04 -14.17 -5.67
C GLN A 59 15.98 -14.86 -4.69
N LEU A 60 16.53 -14.09 -3.75
CA LEU A 60 17.44 -14.60 -2.74
C LEU A 60 16.70 -15.02 -1.48
N ILE A 61 15.70 -14.24 -1.07
CA ILE A 61 15.06 -14.39 0.24
C ILE A 61 13.55 -14.28 0.10
N LYS A 62 12.84 -15.29 0.61
CA LYS A 62 11.38 -15.30 0.69
C LYS A 62 10.90 -14.66 1.99
N THR A 63 9.62 -14.27 2.02
CA THR A 63 9.00 -13.76 3.24
C THR A 63 9.04 -14.80 4.36
N GLY A 64 9.54 -14.41 5.53
CA GLY A 64 9.64 -15.27 6.70
C GLY A 64 10.90 -16.13 6.81
N ASP A 65 11.73 -16.21 5.76
CA ASP A 65 13.01 -16.92 5.83
C ASP A 65 14.07 -16.13 6.62
N LYS A 66 15.02 -16.85 7.20
CA LYS A 66 16.18 -16.24 7.89
C LYS A 66 17.19 -15.77 6.86
N VAL A 67 17.57 -14.50 6.96
CA VAL A 67 18.60 -13.90 6.10
C VAL A 67 19.96 -14.57 6.38
N GLY A 68 20.55 -15.18 5.36
CA GLY A 68 21.90 -15.75 5.44
C GLY A 68 22.98 -14.68 5.58
N ALA A 69 24.09 -15.00 6.25
CA ALA A 69 25.20 -14.06 6.39
C ALA A 69 25.81 -13.64 5.04
N SER A 70 25.91 -14.59 4.11
CA SER A 70 26.42 -14.38 2.74
C SER A 70 25.49 -13.49 1.90
N GLU A 71 24.17 -13.68 2.02
CA GLU A 71 23.15 -12.88 1.31
C GLU A 71 23.12 -11.44 1.80
N ALA A 72 23.12 -11.24 3.12
CA ALA A 72 23.20 -9.91 3.73
C ALA A 72 24.47 -9.16 3.31
N HIS A 73 25.60 -9.87 3.23
CA HIS A 73 26.86 -9.27 2.82
C HIS A 73 26.85 -8.87 1.34
N LEU A 74 26.26 -9.69 0.47
CA LEU A 74 26.08 -9.38 -0.95
C LEU A 74 25.20 -8.14 -1.16
N LEU A 75 24.06 -8.06 -0.48
CA LEU A 75 23.16 -6.91 -0.57
C LEU A 75 23.85 -5.61 -0.12
N ASN A 76 24.67 -5.69 0.93
CA ASN A 76 25.51 -4.57 1.38
C ASN A 76 26.54 -4.15 0.33
N MET A 77 27.22 -5.09 -0.34
CA MET A 77 28.18 -4.75 -1.40
C MET A 77 27.52 -4.11 -2.62
N LEU A 78 26.29 -4.53 -2.95
CA LEU A 78 25.51 -3.94 -4.05
C LEU A 78 24.84 -2.61 -3.68
N ASN A 79 24.98 -2.14 -2.43
CA ASN A 79 24.29 -0.98 -1.88
C ASN A 79 22.75 -1.07 -2.01
N ILE A 80 22.20 -2.27 -2.00
CA ILE A 80 20.76 -2.51 -2.05
C ILE A 80 20.26 -2.69 -0.61
N SER A 81 19.36 -1.81 -0.19
CA SER A 81 18.73 -1.82 1.13
C SER A 81 17.25 -2.15 1.00
N PRO A 82 16.86 -3.44 1.01
CA PRO A 82 15.50 -3.85 0.70
C PRO A 82 14.51 -3.62 1.84
N PHE A 83 14.99 -3.36 3.07
CA PHE A 83 14.14 -3.17 4.23
C PHE A 83 14.08 -1.70 4.60
N SER A 84 12.94 -1.26 5.12
CA SER A 84 12.78 0.10 5.62
C SER A 84 12.48 0.03 7.11
N PHE A 85 13.33 0.66 7.92
CA PHE A 85 13.05 0.84 9.33
C PHE A 85 12.21 2.10 9.53
N GLY A 86 11.18 1.96 10.35
CA GLY A 86 10.30 3.05 10.75
C GLY A 86 9.76 2.80 12.14
N LEU A 87 9.15 3.82 12.71
CA LEU A 87 8.45 3.70 13.98
C LEU A 87 7.08 3.07 13.73
N ILE A 88 6.79 1.99 14.47
CA ILE A 88 5.46 1.39 14.50
C ILE A 88 4.74 1.93 15.73
N ILE A 89 3.63 2.64 15.52
CA ILE A 89 2.79 3.14 16.60
C ILE A 89 2.00 1.96 17.16
N GLN A 90 2.16 1.64 18.45
CA GLN A 90 1.39 0.57 19.08
C GLN A 90 0.05 1.07 19.62
N GLN A 91 0.06 2.20 20.33
CA GLN A 91 -1.13 2.81 20.89
C GLN A 91 -0.94 4.32 20.98
N VAL A 92 -2.03 5.07 20.87
CA VAL A 92 -2.06 6.51 21.06
C VAL A 92 -2.99 6.82 22.22
N PHE A 93 -2.50 7.56 23.20
CA PHE A 93 -3.30 8.04 24.30
C PHE A 93 -3.60 9.51 24.08
N ASP A 94 -4.87 9.88 24.06
CA ASP A 94 -5.31 11.27 23.98
C ASP A 94 -6.55 11.51 24.85
N ASN A 95 -6.52 12.59 25.64
CA ASN A 95 -7.62 13.06 26.49
C ASN A 95 -8.37 11.98 27.29
N GLY A 96 -7.64 11.01 27.87
CA GLY A 96 -8.21 9.94 28.69
C GLY A 96 -8.71 8.73 27.91
N SER A 97 -8.59 8.73 26.58
CA SER A 97 -8.97 7.63 25.68
C SER A 97 -7.74 7.00 25.04
N ILE A 98 -7.79 5.67 24.85
CA ILE A 98 -6.73 4.90 24.17
C ILE A 98 -7.24 4.54 22.77
N TYR A 99 -6.48 4.93 21.75
CA TYR A 99 -6.77 4.67 20.34
C TYR A 99 -5.82 3.62 19.78
N ASN A 100 -6.39 2.70 19.00
CA ASN A 100 -5.63 1.73 18.21
C ASN A 100 -5.04 2.47 16.97
N PRO A 101 -3.79 2.22 16.54
CA PRO A 101 -3.21 2.77 15.31
C PRO A 101 -4.11 2.71 14.08
N GLU A 102 -4.90 1.64 13.91
CA GLU A 102 -5.81 1.50 12.77
C GLU A 102 -6.87 2.61 12.70
N ALA A 103 -7.27 3.18 13.84
CA ALA A 103 -8.23 4.28 13.87
C ALA A 103 -7.61 5.62 13.43
N LEU A 104 -6.27 5.72 13.40
CA LEU A 104 -5.56 6.92 12.96
C LEU A 104 -5.34 6.96 11.43
N ASP A 105 -5.46 5.83 10.74
CA ASP A 105 -5.26 5.73 9.28
C ASP A 105 -6.53 6.13 8.51
N ILE A 106 -7.11 7.29 8.83
CA ILE A 106 -8.25 7.85 8.10
C ILE A 106 -7.72 8.64 6.90
N THR A 107 -7.92 8.11 5.69
CA THR A 107 -7.56 8.80 4.45
C THR A 107 -8.64 9.79 4.04
N GLU A 108 -8.27 10.90 3.39
CA GLU A 108 -9.23 11.89 2.85
C GLU A 108 -10.22 11.23 1.87
N GLU A 109 -9.75 10.28 1.07
CA GLU A 109 -10.57 9.48 0.16
C GLU A 109 -11.70 8.74 0.90
N SER A 110 -11.38 8.09 2.03
CA SER A 110 -12.39 7.39 2.84
C SER A 110 -13.45 8.34 3.41
N LEU A 111 -13.04 9.57 3.75
CA LEU A 111 -13.94 10.61 4.23
C LEU A 111 -14.88 11.08 3.12
N HIS A 112 -14.34 11.30 1.91
CA HIS A 112 -15.12 11.70 0.74
C HIS A 112 -16.14 10.64 0.35
N CYS A 113 -15.76 9.37 0.29
CA CYS A 113 -16.67 8.27 -0.04
C CYS A 113 -17.84 8.20 0.95
N ARG A 114 -17.55 8.23 2.26
CA ARG A 114 -18.59 8.19 3.30
C ARG A 114 -19.50 9.41 3.28
N PHE A 115 -18.94 10.58 2.99
CA PHE A 115 -19.72 11.80 2.89
C PHE A 115 -20.71 11.73 1.71
N LEU A 116 -20.25 11.30 0.54
CA LEU A 116 -21.09 11.13 -0.64
C LEU A 116 -22.18 10.07 -0.42
N GLU A 117 -21.84 8.95 0.21
CA GLU A 117 -22.80 7.91 0.59
C GLU A 117 -23.88 8.44 1.56
N GLY A 118 -23.49 9.29 2.51
CA GLY A 118 -24.43 9.98 3.39
C GLY A 118 -25.39 10.91 2.63
N VAL A 119 -24.88 11.68 1.66
CA VAL A 119 -25.69 12.59 0.85
C VAL A 119 -26.66 11.82 -0.05
N THR A 120 -26.23 10.72 -0.67
CA THR A 120 -27.10 9.89 -1.50
C THR A 120 -28.18 9.20 -0.68
N MET A 121 -27.86 8.71 0.53
CA MET A 121 -28.87 8.16 1.45
C MET A 121 -29.89 9.21 1.88
N LEU A 122 -29.45 10.41 2.26
CA LEU A 122 -30.34 11.50 2.68
C LEU A 122 -31.26 11.94 1.54
N THR A 123 -30.73 12.10 0.34
CA THR A 123 -31.52 12.47 -0.85
C THR A 123 -32.51 11.38 -1.24
N ALA A 124 -32.11 10.10 -1.20
CA ALA A 124 -33.02 8.98 -1.43
C ALA A 124 -34.13 8.92 -0.37
N TYR A 125 -33.80 9.16 0.90
CA TYR A 125 -34.78 9.20 1.98
C TYR A 125 -35.77 10.37 1.84
N ALA A 126 -35.26 11.57 1.52
CA ALA A 126 -36.09 12.75 1.28
C ALA A 126 -37.03 12.54 0.09
N PHE A 127 -36.52 12.00 -1.03
CA PHE A 127 -37.33 11.67 -2.19
C PHE A 127 -38.44 10.68 -1.85
N ARG A 128 -38.12 9.64 -1.07
CA ARG A 128 -39.08 8.63 -0.63
C ARG A 128 -40.16 9.20 0.28
N LEU A 129 -39.81 10.09 1.21
CA LEU A 129 -40.81 10.76 2.05
C LEU A 129 -41.75 11.65 1.22
N VAL A 130 -41.22 12.39 0.25
CA VAL A 130 -42.03 13.24 -0.63
C VAL A 130 -43.00 12.40 -1.46
N THR A 131 -42.55 11.30 -2.07
CA THR A 131 -43.44 10.40 -2.82
C THR A 131 -44.51 9.76 -1.92
N GLN A 132 -44.15 9.34 -0.70
CA GLN A 132 -45.10 8.78 0.26
C GLN A 132 -46.21 9.77 0.65
N LEU A 133 -45.88 11.03 0.92
CA LEU A 133 -46.85 12.05 1.28
C LEU A 133 -47.77 12.44 0.11
N LEU A 134 -47.23 12.47 -1.12
CA LEU A 134 -48.03 12.72 -2.33
C LEU A 134 -49.04 11.61 -2.61
N CYS A 135 -48.67 10.34 -2.39
CA CYS A 135 -49.58 9.21 -2.55
C CYS A 135 -50.69 9.17 -1.49
N GLN A 136 -50.42 9.65 -0.27
CA GLN A 136 -51.40 9.66 0.82
C GLN A 136 -52.47 10.77 0.66
N TYR A 137 -52.13 11.87 -0.02
CA TYR A 137 -53.03 13.01 -0.27
C TYR A 137 -53.08 13.39 -1.77
N PRO A 138 -53.86 12.68 -2.60
CA PRO A 138 -53.87 12.85 -4.06
C PRO A 138 -54.33 14.24 -4.55
N ILE A 139 -55.04 14.99 -3.69
CA ILE A 139 -55.52 16.35 -3.98
C ILE A 139 -54.40 17.40 -4.08
N LEU A 140 -53.21 17.14 -3.52
CA LEU A 140 -52.05 18.04 -3.64
C LEU A 140 -51.19 17.73 -4.88
N SER A 141 -51.25 16.49 -5.37
CA SER A 141 -50.53 16.06 -6.58
C SER A 141 -51.02 16.81 -7.83
N SER A 142 -52.33 17.00 -7.97
CA SER A 142 -52.93 17.75 -9.09
C SER A 142 -52.58 19.25 -9.07
N MET A 143 -52.37 19.84 -7.89
CA MET A 143 -51.99 21.25 -7.74
C MET A 143 -50.51 21.50 -8.10
N ILE A 144 -49.62 20.56 -7.80
CA ILE A 144 -48.18 20.66 -8.16
C ILE A 144 -47.97 20.42 -9.67
N GLN A 145 -48.68 19.44 -10.25
CA GLN A 145 -48.61 19.15 -11.69
C GLN A 145 -49.16 20.28 -12.57
N ALA A 146 -50.06 21.11 -12.04
CA ALA A 146 -50.61 22.27 -12.73
C ALA A 146 -49.66 23.48 -12.80
N ASN A 147 -48.64 23.56 -11.94
CA ASN A 147 -47.75 24.74 -11.85
C ASN A 147 -46.33 24.49 -12.39
N SER A 148 -45.91 23.23 -12.50
CA SER A 148 -44.69 22.84 -13.20
C SER A 148 -45.07 21.83 -14.27
N GLY A 149 -45.07 22.23 -15.54
CA GLY A 149 -45.40 21.39 -16.70
C GLY A 149 -44.38 20.25 -16.92
N PHE A 150 -44.23 19.38 -15.94
CA PHE A 150 -43.40 18.19 -15.98
C PHE A 150 -44.30 17.00 -16.30
N VAL A 151 -44.28 16.62 -17.58
CA VAL A 151 -44.91 15.42 -18.12
C VAL A 151 -44.10 14.23 -17.60
N CYS A 152 -44.73 13.35 -16.79
CA CYS A 152 -44.20 12.00 -16.57
C CYS A 152 -44.28 11.27 -17.91
N GLY A 153 -43.13 11.08 -18.57
CA GLY A 153 -42.97 10.11 -19.64
C GLY A 153 -42.77 8.72 -19.05
N ASP A 154 -43.38 7.74 -19.70
CA ASP A 154 -43.35 6.30 -19.41
C ASP A 154 -41.95 5.70 -19.27
#